data_AF-A0A564YJ34-F1
#
_entry.id   AF-A0A564YJ34-F1
#
_cell.length_a   1.000
_cell.length_b   1.000
_cell.length_c   1.000
_cell.angle_alpha   90.00
_cell.angle_beta   90.00
_cell.angle_gamma   90.00
#
_symmetry.space_group_name_H-M   'P 1'
#
loop_
_entity.id
_entity.type
_entity.pdbx_description
1 polymer ?
#
loop_
_entity_poly.entity_id
_entity_poly.type
_entity_poly.pdbx_seq_one_letter_code
_entity_poly.pdbx_strand_id
1 'polypeptide(L)'
;MVSSAVKTFKDTFENDVVNEKTCKRWFSVGGFKKDDFSLKDGLRAGCSRKLNSEKFQVAIGENPTCTTREFSETFNVAAVGPYYREMKRLGLESLKGWQMGPLLHTICQKSTSNSVTCCVSLRSRELQAPFSDRIITDSDGK
;
A
#
# COMPACT_ATOMS: atom_id res chain seq x y z
N MET A 1 25.17 37.99 -19.44
CA MET A 1 23.83 37.81 -18.84
C MET A 1 23.90 37.10 -17.49
N VAL A 2 24.45 35.89 -17.39
CA VAL A 2 24.48 35.11 -16.13
C VAL A 2 25.23 35.81 -14.98
N SER A 3 26.35 36.49 -15.26
CA SER A 3 27.13 37.20 -14.22
C SER A 3 26.41 38.42 -13.64
N SER A 4 25.57 39.09 -14.44
CA SER A 4 24.78 40.25 -13.98
C SER A 4 23.65 39.79 -13.06
N ALA A 5 22.92 38.74 -13.45
CA ALA A 5 21.82 38.20 -12.65
C ALA A 5 22.29 37.66 -11.29
N VAL A 6 23.45 37.01 -11.23
CA VAL A 6 24.04 36.52 -9.97
C VAL A 6 24.39 37.67 -9.03
N LYS A 7 24.89 38.79 -9.56
CA LYS A 7 25.19 39.99 -8.74
C LYS A 7 23.91 40.60 -8.17
N THR A 8 22.90 40.83 -9.01
CA THR A 8 21.61 41.38 -8.57
C THR A 8 20.96 40.51 -7.49
N PHE A 9 21.03 39.18 -7.60
CA PHE A 9 20.53 38.27 -6.56
C PHE A 9 21.28 38.41 -5.23
N LYS A 10 22.61 38.47 -5.26
CA LYS A 10 23.43 38.62 -4.05
C LYS A 10 23.19 39.95 -3.35
N ASP A 11 23.04 41.03 -4.12
CA ASP A 11 22.80 42.38 -3.59
C ASP A 11 21.40 42.51 -2.98
N THR A 12 20.42 41.75 -3.47
CA THR A 12 19.02 41.81 -3.00
C THR A 12 18.73 40.86 -1.82
N PHE A 13 19.42 39.72 -1.74
CA PHE A 13 19.04 38.62 -0.85
C PHE A 13 20.15 38.11 0.09
N GLU A 14 21.15 38.94 0.41
CA GLU A 14 22.18 38.68 1.44
C GLU A 14 22.74 37.24 1.45
N ASN A 15 23.75 36.98 0.59
CA ASN A 15 24.65 35.81 0.52
C ASN A 15 24.13 34.35 0.62
N ASP A 16 22.91 34.05 1.06
CA ASP A 16 22.47 32.68 1.38
C ASP A 16 21.54 32.05 0.32
N VAL A 17 21.12 32.80 -0.71
CA VAL A 17 19.94 32.39 -1.50
C VAL A 17 20.24 31.52 -2.72
N VAL A 18 21.34 31.70 -3.48
CA VAL A 18 21.68 30.84 -4.65
C VAL A 18 23.19 30.86 -4.97
N ASN A 19 23.81 29.69 -5.15
CA ASN A 19 25.20 29.59 -5.63
C ASN A 19 25.30 29.92 -7.14
N GLU A 20 26.33 30.66 -7.56
CA GLU A 20 26.64 30.98 -8.96
C GLU A 20 26.61 29.74 -9.88
N LYS A 21 27.08 28.58 -9.39
CA LYS A 21 27.04 27.32 -10.15
C LYS A 21 25.61 26.87 -10.48
N THR A 22 24.67 27.09 -9.57
CA THR A 22 23.25 26.78 -9.76
C THR A 22 22.63 27.73 -10.79
N CYS A 23 22.95 29.02 -10.70
CA CYS A 23 22.49 30.02 -11.65
C CYS A 23 23.00 29.72 -13.08
N LYS A 24 24.30 29.42 -13.23
CA LYS A 24 24.87 28.96 -14.50
C LYS A 24 24.20 27.70 -15.03
N ARG A 25 23.90 26.71 -14.17
CA ARG A 25 23.20 25.49 -14.57
C ARG A 25 21.81 25.80 -15.12
N TRP A 26 21.05 26.68 -14.48
CA TRP A 26 19.72 27.08 -14.95
C TRP A 26 19.77 27.74 -16.34
N PHE A 27 20.68 28.69 -16.56
CA PHE A 27 20.80 29.41 -17.83
C PHE A 27 21.47 28.60 -18.97
N SER A 28 22.32 27.62 -18.66
CA SER A 28 23.08 26.87 -19.67
C SER A 28 22.52 25.49 -20.01
N VAL A 29 21.98 24.76 -19.01
CA VAL A 29 21.58 23.34 -19.11
C VAL A 29 20.14 23.11 -18.62
N GLY A 30 19.60 24.03 -17.82
CA GLY A 30 18.25 23.95 -17.24
C GLY A 30 17.14 24.39 -18.19
N GLY A 31 15.92 24.44 -17.64
CA GLY A 31 14.69 24.67 -18.38
C GLY A 31 14.63 25.98 -19.17
N PHE A 32 15.35 27.03 -18.75
CA PHE A 32 15.30 28.35 -19.40
C PHE A 32 15.74 28.36 -20.86
N LYS A 33 16.60 27.42 -21.29
CA LYS A 33 16.97 27.27 -22.71
C LYS A 33 15.97 26.47 -23.54
N LYS A 34 15.06 25.75 -22.88
CA LYS A 34 14.00 24.91 -23.48
C LYS A 34 12.61 25.56 -23.34
N ASP A 35 12.53 26.85 -23.01
CA ASP A 35 11.29 27.57 -22.64
C ASP A 35 10.51 26.92 -21.48
N ASP A 36 11.17 26.09 -20.67
CA ASP A 36 10.61 25.53 -19.44
C ASP A 36 10.91 26.48 -18.28
N PHE A 37 9.94 27.33 -17.98
CA PHE A 37 9.95 28.27 -16.86
C PHE A 37 9.36 27.65 -15.58
N SER A 38 9.12 26.34 -15.54
CA SER A 38 8.57 25.71 -14.35
C SER A 38 9.56 25.79 -13.19
N LEU A 39 9.11 26.34 -12.06
CA LEU A 39 9.88 26.37 -10.81
C LEU A 39 9.85 25.04 -10.06
N LYS A 40 9.34 23.97 -10.70
CA LYS A 40 9.24 22.65 -10.09
C LYS A 40 10.51 21.88 -10.37
N ASP A 41 11.00 21.18 -9.36
CA ASP A 41 12.04 20.19 -9.58
C ASP A 41 11.53 19.13 -10.56
N GLY A 42 12.37 18.77 -11.53
CA GLY A 42 12.10 17.64 -12.40
C GLY A 42 11.95 16.35 -11.59
N LEU A 43 11.37 15.32 -12.22
CA LEU A 43 11.25 14.00 -11.60
C LEU A 43 12.61 13.53 -11.11
N ARG A 44 12.81 13.56 -9.79
CA ARG A 44 14.00 13.01 -9.17
C ARG A 44 13.88 11.49 -9.25
N ALA A 45 14.88 10.84 -9.83
CA ALA A 45 14.99 9.40 -9.77
C ALA A 45 15.03 8.98 -8.30
N GLY A 46 13.92 8.41 -7.81
CA GLY A 46 13.87 7.83 -6.47
C GLY A 46 14.81 6.63 -6.37
N CYS A 47 15.15 6.24 -5.14
CA CYS A 47 15.88 4.99 -4.91
C CYS A 47 15.10 3.82 -5.54
N SER A 48 15.71 3.09 -6.46
CA SER A 48 15.09 1.94 -7.12
C SER A 48 14.74 0.90 -6.06
N ARG A 49 13.45 0.63 -5.88
CA ARG A 49 12.99 -0.33 -4.88
C ARG A 49 13.21 -1.73 -5.44
N LYS A 50 14.00 -2.56 -4.76
CA LYS A 50 14.16 -4.01 -5.03
C LYS A 50 12.89 -4.80 -4.67
N LEU A 51 11.70 -4.33 -5.01
CA LEU A 51 10.47 -5.11 -4.94
C LEU A 51 9.89 -5.23 -6.34
N ASN A 52 9.73 -6.47 -6.78
CA ASN A 52 9.04 -6.83 -8.01
C ASN A 52 7.53 -6.78 -7.76
N SER A 53 6.87 -5.73 -8.27
CA SER A 53 5.44 -5.51 -8.04
C SER A 53 4.58 -6.69 -8.51
N GLU A 54 4.92 -7.31 -9.64
CA GLU A 54 4.22 -8.49 -10.16
C GLU A 54 4.24 -9.67 -9.19
N LYS A 55 5.42 -10.08 -8.70
CA LYS A 55 5.52 -11.18 -7.73
C LYS A 55 4.84 -10.82 -6.41
N PHE A 56 4.89 -9.55 -6.01
CA PHE A 56 4.19 -9.07 -4.81
C PHE A 56 2.67 -9.23 -4.94
N GLN A 57 2.09 -8.90 -6.10
CA GLN A 57 0.67 -9.12 -6.36
C GLN A 57 0.28 -10.60 -6.36
N VAL A 58 1.10 -11.46 -6.98
CA VAL A 58 0.87 -12.91 -6.98
C VAL A 58 0.87 -13.47 -5.55
N ALA A 59 1.87 -13.10 -4.74
CA ALA A 59 1.97 -13.55 -3.36
C ALA A 59 0.77 -13.11 -2.49
N ILE A 60 0.25 -11.91 -2.70
CA ILE A 60 -0.97 -11.42 -2.01
C ILE A 60 -2.20 -12.21 -2.46
N GLY A 61 -2.31 -12.55 -3.75
CA GLY A 61 -3.42 -13.35 -4.27
C GLY A 61 -3.42 -14.78 -3.74
N GLU A 62 -2.24 -15.38 -3.56
CA GLU A 62 -2.07 -16.73 -3.02
C GLU A 62 -2.34 -16.78 -1.50
N ASN A 63 -1.89 -15.78 -0.74
CA ASN A 63 -2.11 -15.70 0.70
C ASN A 63 -2.42 -14.24 1.14
N PRO A 64 -3.70 -13.85 1.23
CA PRO A 64 -4.10 -12.50 1.61
C PRO A 64 -3.82 -12.18 3.10
N THR A 65 -3.49 -13.19 3.90
CA THR A 65 -3.19 -13.07 5.34
C THR A 65 -1.70 -13.05 5.65
N CYS A 66 -0.84 -13.01 4.63
CA CYS A 66 0.61 -13.01 4.80
C CYS A 66 1.11 -11.90 5.74
N THR A 67 1.99 -12.29 6.66
CA THR A 67 2.67 -11.41 7.59
C THR A 67 3.90 -10.76 6.94
N THR A 68 4.32 -9.62 7.50
CA THR A 68 5.54 -8.92 7.06
C THR A 68 6.80 -9.80 7.11
N ARG A 69 6.85 -10.76 8.04
CA ARG A 69 7.97 -11.71 8.14
C ARG A 69 8.00 -12.67 6.94
N GLU A 70 6.85 -13.25 6.58
CA GLU A 70 6.76 -14.14 5.41
C GLU A 70 7.13 -13.39 4.13
N PHE A 71 6.67 -12.13 3.98
CA PHE A 71 7.13 -11.27 2.88
C PHE A 71 8.64 -11.04 2.88
N SER A 72 9.26 -10.86 4.05
CA SER A 72 10.72 -10.69 4.14
C SER A 72 11.52 -11.91 3.69
N GLU A 73 10.98 -13.11 3.95
CA GLU A 73 11.59 -14.38 3.55
C GLU A 73 11.40 -14.61 2.04
N THR A 74 10.23 -14.31 1.47
CA THR A 74 9.95 -14.47 0.04
C THR A 74 10.68 -13.46 -0.85
N PHE A 75 10.74 -12.19 -0.44
CA PHE A 75 11.27 -11.11 -1.26
C PHE A 75 12.72 -10.75 -0.92
N ASN A 76 13.31 -11.38 0.11
CA ASN A 76 14.66 -11.07 0.61
C ASN A 76 14.88 -9.58 0.88
N VAL A 77 13.82 -8.88 1.33
CA VAL A 77 13.87 -7.46 1.70
C VAL A 77 13.58 -7.37 3.20
N ALA A 78 14.61 -7.10 4.00
CA ALA A 78 14.48 -7.08 5.46
C ALA A 78 13.66 -5.89 6.00
N ALA A 79 13.45 -4.84 5.20
CA ALA A 79 12.78 -3.62 5.63
C ALA A 79 11.27 -3.67 5.37
N VAL A 80 10.48 -3.24 6.37
CA VAL A 80 9.00 -3.16 6.29
C VAL A 80 8.50 -2.09 5.32
N GLY A 81 9.24 -0.97 5.19
CA GLY A 81 8.83 0.21 4.44
C GLY A 81 8.50 -0.02 2.95
N PRO A 82 9.30 -0.81 2.20
CA PRO A 82 9.00 -1.23 0.83
C PRO A 82 7.63 -1.88 0.66
N TYR A 83 7.25 -2.82 1.54
CA TYR A 83 5.97 -3.55 1.47
C TYR A 83 4.78 -2.65 1.76
N TYR A 84 4.85 -1.89 2.85
CA TYR A 84 3.78 -0.98 3.25
C TYR A 84 3.44 0.04 2.15
N ARG A 85 4.47 0.56 1.48
CA ARG A 85 4.25 1.51 0.39
C ARG A 85 3.63 0.85 -0.83
N GLU A 86 4.01 -0.38 -1.14
CA GLU A 86 3.44 -1.09 -2.29
C GLU A 86 1.98 -1.50 -2.03
N MET A 87 1.65 -1.97 -0.83
CA MET A 87 0.25 -2.18 -0.41
C MET A 87 -0.57 -0.90 -0.56
N LYS A 88 -0.05 0.25 -0.11
CA LYS A 88 -0.73 1.54 -0.26
C LYS A 88 -0.96 1.93 -1.73
N ARG A 89 -0.02 1.60 -2.63
CA ARG A 89 -0.19 1.83 -4.09
C ARG A 89 -1.27 0.94 -4.69
N LEU A 90 -1.42 -0.27 -4.18
CA LEU A 90 -2.43 -1.24 -4.61
C LEU A 90 -3.80 -1.00 -3.94
N GLY A 91 -3.93 0.01 -3.08
CA GLY A 91 -5.17 0.26 -2.33
C GLY A 91 -5.45 -0.78 -1.24
N LEU A 92 -4.44 -1.55 -0.83
CA LEU A 92 -4.57 -2.55 0.22
C LEU A 92 -4.33 -1.92 1.58
N GLU A 93 -5.29 -2.10 2.48
CA GLU A 93 -5.18 -1.70 3.87
C GLU A 93 -4.78 -2.90 4.72
N SER A 94 -3.68 -2.76 5.48
CA SER A 94 -3.36 -3.70 6.54
C SER A 94 -4.40 -3.54 7.64
N LEU A 95 -5.32 -4.49 7.74
CA LEU A 95 -6.25 -4.58 8.87
C LEU A 95 -5.45 -4.87 10.14
N LYS A 96 -5.07 -3.82 10.87
CA LYS A 96 -4.52 -3.95 12.23
C LYS A 96 -5.55 -4.72 13.07
N GLY A 97 -5.23 -5.96 13.44
CA GLY A 97 -6.05 -6.74 14.37
C GLY A 97 -6.67 -8.03 13.83
N TRP A 98 -6.45 -8.42 12.57
CA TRP A 98 -6.69 -9.80 12.15
C TRP A 98 -5.55 -10.69 12.64
N GLN A 99 -5.50 -10.86 13.97
CA GLN A 99 -5.01 -12.09 14.53
C GLN A 99 -5.99 -13.16 14.03
N MET A 100 -5.57 -13.98 13.06
CA MET A 100 -6.10 -15.33 12.99
C MET A 100 -5.65 -15.99 14.29
N GLY A 101 -6.41 -15.77 15.37
CA GLY A 101 -6.52 -16.78 16.40
C GLY A 101 -6.84 -18.08 15.67
N PRO A 102 -6.25 -19.22 16.07
CA PRO A 102 -6.35 -20.47 15.33
C PRO A 102 -7.80 -20.64 14.89
N LEU A 103 -8.02 -20.43 13.59
CA LEU A 103 -9.33 -20.48 12.97
C LEU A 103 -9.86 -21.84 13.36
N LEU A 104 -10.85 -21.83 14.26
CA LEU A 104 -11.34 -22.98 15.02
C LEU A 104 -11.17 -24.25 14.20
N HIS A 105 -10.19 -25.05 14.61
CA HIS A 105 -10.01 -26.44 14.23
C HIS A 105 -10.17 -26.70 12.73
N THR A 106 -9.06 -26.71 11.97
CA THR A 106 -8.92 -27.38 10.65
C THR A 106 -10.27 -27.57 9.96
N ILE A 107 -10.77 -26.53 9.30
CA ILE A 107 -12.06 -26.60 8.61
C ILE A 107 -11.94 -27.67 7.53
N CYS A 108 -12.36 -28.87 7.91
CA CYS A 108 -12.44 -30.04 7.07
C CYS A 108 -13.36 -29.69 5.90
N GLN A 109 -12.98 -30.00 4.66
CA GLN A 109 -13.84 -29.78 3.49
C GLN A 109 -15.27 -30.34 3.69
N LYS A 110 -15.42 -31.38 4.53
CA LYS A 110 -16.71 -31.91 5.00
C LYS A 110 -17.49 -30.99 5.94
N SER A 111 -16.84 -30.28 6.88
CA SER A 111 -17.55 -29.33 7.76
C SER A 111 -18.04 -28.10 7.01
N THR A 112 -17.30 -27.63 5.98
CA THR A 112 -17.77 -26.57 5.07
C THR A 112 -18.97 -27.05 4.24
N SER A 113 -18.90 -28.26 3.67
CA SER A 113 -20.00 -28.83 2.88
C SER A 113 -21.28 -28.99 3.71
N ASN A 114 -21.16 -29.47 4.95
CA ASN A 114 -22.30 -29.63 5.85
C ASN A 114 -22.85 -28.28 6.32
N SER A 115 -21.99 -27.30 6.61
CA SER A 115 -22.39 -25.94 6.98
C SER A 115 -23.18 -25.25 5.87
N VAL A 116 -22.64 -25.23 4.65
CA VAL A 116 -23.30 -24.62 3.48
C VAL A 116 -24.66 -25.28 3.21
N THR A 117 -24.70 -26.62 3.23
CA THR A 117 -25.95 -27.38 3.02
C THR A 117 -26.99 -27.08 4.11
N CYS A 118 -26.55 -27.00 5.37
CA CYS A 118 -27.42 -26.65 6.49
C CYS A 118 -27.97 -25.22 6.35
N CYS A 119 -27.13 -24.24 6.05
CA CYS A 119 -27.56 -22.85 5.84
C CYS A 119 -28.55 -22.70 4.69
N VAL A 120 -28.30 -23.37 3.56
CA VAL A 120 -29.22 -23.34 2.40
C VAL A 120 -30.57 -23.97 2.75
N SER A 121 -30.56 -25.07 3.50
CA SER A 121 -31.79 -25.76 3.94
C SER A 121 -32.57 -24.91 4.94
N LEU A 122 -31.90 -24.34 5.95
CA LEU A 122 -32.51 -23.46 6.95
C LEU A 122 -33.10 -22.21 6.29
N ARG A 123 -32.37 -21.59 5.36
CA ARG A 123 -32.85 -20.43 4.59
C ARG A 123 -34.07 -20.77 3.74
N SER A 124 -34.08 -21.94 3.08
CA SER A 124 -35.22 -22.38 2.27
C SER A 124 -36.46 -22.61 3.14
N ARG A 125 -36.28 -23.23 4.31
CA ARG A 125 -37.37 -23.45 5.28
C ARG A 125 -37.91 -22.14 5.84
N GLU A 126 -37.04 -21.16 6.14
CA GLU A 126 -37.44 -19.86 6.69
C GLU A 126 -38.30 -19.08 5.68
N LEU A 127 -37.96 -19.18 4.39
CA LEU A 127 -38.74 -18.56 3.31
C LEU A 127 -40.12 -19.22 3.11
N GLN A 128 -40.23 -20.53 3.35
CA GLN A 128 -41.50 -21.26 3.18
C GLN A 128 -42.43 -21.10 4.37
N ALA A 129 -41.87 -21.12 5.59
CA ALA A 129 -42.59 -20.94 6.83
C ALA A 129 -41.65 -20.28 7.85
N PRO A 130 -41.76 -18.96 8.06
CA PRO A 130 -40.92 -18.25 9.01
C PRO A 130 -40.97 -18.92 10.38
N PHE A 131 -39.81 -19.28 10.91
CA PHE A 131 -39.70 -20.02 12.17
C PHE A 131 -38.70 -19.39 13.14
N SER A 132 -38.02 -18.32 12.72
CA SER A 132 -37.02 -17.60 13.51
C SER A 132 -37.57 -17.06 14.84
N ASP A 133 -38.85 -16.68 14.88
CA ASP A 133 -39.57 -16.24 16.09
C ASP A 133 -39.80 -17.35 17.13
N ARG A 134 -39.63 -18.62 16.73
CA ARG A 134 -39.83 -19.81 17.59
C ARG A 134 -38.52 -20.42 18.07
N ILE A 135 -37.37 -19.90 17.64
CA ILE A 135 -36.07 -20.46 18.01
C ILE A 135 -35.67 -19.90 19.39
N ILE A 136 -35.41 -20.81 20.33
CA ILE A 136 -34.73 -20.49 21.58
C ILE A 136 -33.28 -20.93 21.41
N THR A 137 -32.36 -19.96 21.40
CA THR A 137 -30.92 -20.22 21.36
C THR A 137 -30.37 -20.22 22.78
N ASP A 138 -29.70 -21.29 23.17
CA ASP A 138 -28.87 -21.31 24.35
C ASP A 138 -27.40 -21.30 23.92
N SER A 139 -26.59 -20.49 24.60
CA SER A 139 -25.15 -20.46 24.40
C SER A 139 -24.51 -20.71 25.76
N ASP A 140 -23.71 -21.77 25.86
CA ASP A 140 -22.92 -22.06 27.06
C ASP A 140 -21.97 -20.87 27.33
N GLY A 141 -22.43 -19.92 28.14
CA GLY A 141 -21.65 -18.75 28.52
C GLY A 141 -20.48 -19.19 29.42
N LYS A 142 -19.27 -19.08 28.91
CA LYS A 142 -18.03 -19.14 29.68
C LYS A 142 -17.23 -17.85 29.51
#